data_AF-A0A2D7TQ28-F1
#
_entry.id   AF-A0A2D7TQ28-F1
#
_cell.length_a   1.000
_cell.length_b   1.000
_cell.length_c   1.000
_cell.angle_alpha   90.00
_cell.angle_beta   90.00
_cell.angle_gamma   90.00
#
_symmetry.space_group_name_H-M   'P 1'
#
loop_
_entity.id
_entity.type
_entity.pdbx_description
1 polymer ?
#
loop_
_entity_poly.entity_id
_entity_poly.type
_entity_poly.pdbx_seq_one_letter_code
_entity_poly.pdbx_strand_id
1 'polypeptide(L)' 'MNVEDKRIAKLDVISGKSYFLCQCGKSAKFPLCDGSHKDTSHSPEKYVATSSTSINVCGCGESKATLCDCA' A
#
# COMPACT_ATOMS: atom_id res chain seq x y z
N MET A 1 8.67 9.56 19.11
CA MET A 1 8.74 9.93 17.68
C MET A 1 9.95 9.22 17.07
N ASN A 2 9.76 8.06 16.44
CA ASN A 2 10.82 7.41 15.66
C ASN A 2 10.51 7.60 14.17
N VAL A 3 11.39 8.34 13.51
CA VAL A 3 11.38 8.65 12.08
C VAL A 3 11.86 7.44 11.23
N GLU A 4 11.56 6.22 11.67
CA GLU A 4 12.20 4.99 11.15
C GLU A 4 11.20 3.99 10.54
N ASP A 5 9.88 4.18 10.73
CA ASP A 5 8.83 3.33 10.13
C ASP A 5 8.20 3.93 8.86
N LYS A 6 8.98 4.73 8.10
CA LYS A 6 8.55 5.22 6.79
C LYS A 6 8.72 4.08 5.77
N ARG A 7 7.75 3.17 5.71
CA ARG A 7 7.76 2.04 4.76
C ARG A 7 7.38 2.52 3.37
N ILE A 8 8.37 2.64 2.49
CA ILE A 8 8.17 2.90 1.06
C ILE A 8 8.31 1.56 0.34
N ALA A 9 7.32 1.20 -0.47
CA ALA A 9 7.40 0.03 -1.31
C ALA A 9 7.05 0.37 -2.76
N LYS A 10 7.89 -0.12 -3.66
CA LYS A 10 7.68 -0.03 -5.10
C LYS A 10 6.70 -1.12 -5.51
N LEU A 11 5.64 -0.75 -6.21
CA LEU A 11 4.63 -1.66 -6.74
C LEU A 11 4.58 -1.53 -8.26
N ASP A 12 4.95 -2.59 -8.95
CA ASP A 12 4.77 -2.70 -10.40
C ASP A 12 3.32 -3.02 -10.70
N VAL A 13 2.62 -2.05 -11.27
CA VAL A 13 1.24 -2.21 -11.69
C VAL A 13 1.15 -2.43 -13.20
N ILE A 14 0.14 -3.18 -13.62
CA ILE A 14 -0.14 -3.48 -15.02
C ILE A 14 -1.51 -2.91 -15.38
N SER A 15 -1.60 -2.21 -16.51
CA SER A 15 -2.86 -1.66 -17.01
C SER A 15 -3.98 -2.70 -17.03
N GLY A 16 -5.14 -2.35 -16.48
CA GLY A 16 -6.31 -3.21 -16.38
C GLY A 16 -6.31 -4.18 -15.19
N LYS A 17 -5.24 -4.24 -14.38
CA LYS A 17 -5.23 -5.02 -13.14
C LYS A 17 -5.71 -4.19 -11.95
N SER A 18 -6.39 -4.88 -11.03
CA SER A 18 -6.80 -4.34 -9.73
C SER A 18 -5.84 -4.81 -8.65
N TYR A 19 -5.41 -3.88 -7.81
CA TYR A 19 -4.52 -4.10 -6.68
C TYR A 19 -5.23 -3.63 -5.41
N PHE A 20 -5.07 -4.37 -4.32
CA PHE A 20 -5.66 -3.99 -3.03
C PHE A 20 -4.55 -3.45 -2.15
N LEU A 21 -4.53 -2.15 -1.90
CA LEU A 21 -3.54 -1.49 -1.06
C LEU A 21 -3.86 -1.71 0.41
N CYS A 22 -2.83 -1.99 1.20
CA CYS A 22 -2.94 -2.22 2.63
C CYS A 22 -3.23 -0.91 3.37
N GLN A 23 -4.39 -0.79 4.01
CA GLN A 23 -4.72 0.39 4.83
C GLN A 23 -4.48 0.16 6.34
N CYS A 24 -4.26 -1.08 6.76
CA CYS A 24 -4.20 -1.49 8.18
C CYS A 24 -2.80 -1.49 8.81
N GLY A 25 -1.73 -1.24 8.04
CA GLY A 25 -0.34 -1.24 8.53
C GLY A 25 0.24 -2.63 8.92
N LYS A 26 -0.60 -3.67 9.04
CA LYS A 26 -0.21 -5.02 9.50
C LYS A 26 0.18 -6.00 8.39
N SER A 27 -0.01 -5.65 7.12
CA SER A 27 0.28 -6.58 6.01
C SER A 27 1.76 -6.90 5.92
N ALA A 28 2.09 -8.20 5.85
CA ALA A 28 3.44 -8.67 5.56
C ALA A 28 3.84 -8.48 4.08
N LYS A 29 2.87 -8.25 3.19
CA LYS A 29 3.07 -8.02 1.75
C LYS A 29 2.87 -6.55 1.37
N PHE A 30 3.22 -5.63 2.27
CA PHE A 30 3.18 -4.21 1.99
C PHE A 30 3.88 -3.92 0.63
N PRO A 31 3.23 -3.20 -0.30
CA PRO A 31 2.09 -2.29 -0.12
C PRO A 31 0.71 -2.92 -0.33
N LEU A 32 0.64 -4.21 -0.66
CA LEU A 32 -0.59 -4.93 -0.92
C LEU A 32 -1.22 -5.48 0.36
N CYS A 33 -2.52 -5.66 0.32
CA CYS A 33 -3.29 -6.35 1.34
C CYS A 33 -3.10 -7.87 1.22
N ASP A 34 -2.75 -8.50 2.33
CA ASP A 34 -2.56 -9.94 2.49
C ASP A 34 -3.70 -10.62 3.27
N GLY A 35 -4.65 -9.84 3.79
CA GLY A 35 -5.73 -10.33 4.65
C GLY A 35 -5.56 -10.03 6.13
N SER A 36 -4.41 -9.52 6.57
CA SER A 36 -4.14 -9.14 7.97
C SER A 36 -5.03 -7.99 8.48
N HIS A 37 -5.78 -7.36 7.59
CA HIS A 37 -6.74 -6.32 7.93
C HIS A 37 -7.98 -6.84 8.66
N LYS A 38 -8.27 -8.15 8.61
CA LYS A 38 -9.46 -8.75 9.25
C LYS A 38 -9.53 -8.53 10.76
N ASP A 39 -8.36 -8.46 11.41
CA ASP A 39 -8.22 -8.18 12.84
C ASP A 39 -8.17 -6.67 13.13
N THR A 40 -8.60 -5.83 12.18
CA THR A 40 -8.59 -4.37 12.29
C THR A 40 -9.88 -3.78 11.73
N SER A 41 -10.18 -2.53 12.07
CA SER A 41 -11.31 -1.78 11.50
C SER A 41 -11.01 -1.16 10.13
N HIS A 42 -9.89 -1.51 9.50
CA HIS A 42 -9.45 -0.93 8.23
C HIS A 42 -9.73 -1.87 7.06
N SER A 43 -10.29 -1.34 5.98
CA SER A 43 -10.50 -2.08 4.73
C SER A 43 -9.42 -1.70 3.72
N PRO A 44 -8.92 -2.65 2.92
CA PRO A 44 -7.96 -2.35 1.86
C PRO A 44 -8.59 -1.47 0.77
N GLU A 45 -7.78 -0.60 0.18
CA GLU A 45 -8.23 0.28 -0.89
C GLU A 45 -7.97 -0.37 -2.26
N LYS A 46 -9.00 -0.41 -3.11
CA LYS A 46 -8.86 -0.96 -4.46
C LYS A 46 -8.27 0.09 -5.40
N TYR A 47 -7.04 -0.15 -5.85
CA TYR A 47 -6.38 0.61 -6.89
C TYR A 47 -6.48 -0.10 -8.24
N VAL A 48 -7.04 0.55 -9.25
CA VAL A 48 -7.09 0.02 -10.62
C VAL A 48 -6.04 0.74 -11.45
N ALA A 49 -5.06 -0.01 -11.94
CA ALA A 49 -4.00 0.56 -12.74
C ALA A 49 -4.50 0.85 -14.15
N THR A 50 -4.34 2.10 -14.59
CA THR A 50 -4.70 2.55 -15.94
C THR A 50 -3.56 2.33 -16.94
N SER A 51 -2.32 2.29 -16.46
CA SER A 51 -1.11 2.08 -17.25
C SER A 51 -0.14 1.16 -16.52
N SER A 52 0.68 0.42 -17.27
CA SER A 52 1.67 -0.49 -16.72
C SER A 52 2.92 0.29 -16.31
N THR A 53 3.00 0.70 -15.04
CA THR A 53 4.11 1.50 -14.52
C THR A 53 4.47 1.08 -13.09
N SER A 54 5.67 1.43 -12.65
CA SER A 54 6.04 1.27 -11.25
C SER A 54 5.58 2.49 -10.46
N ILE A 55 4.67 2.28 -9.51
CA ILE A 55 4.23 3.32 -8.58
C ILE A 55 4.91 3.12 -7.23
N ASN A 56 5.20 4.22 -6.54
CA ASN A 56 5.66 4.17 -5.16
C ASN A 56 4.47 4.30 -4.23
N VAL A 57 4.38 3.38 -3.28
CA VAL A 57 3.35 3.40 -2.25
C VAL A 57 4.05 3.62 -0.92
N CYS A 58 3.70 4.72 -0.29
CA CYS A 58 4.27 5.16 0.98
C CYS A 58 3.26 4.88 2.09
N GLY A 59 3.73 4.20 3.14
CA GLY A 59 3.03 4.06 4.41
C GLY A 59 3.78 4.85 5.47
N CYS A 60 3.07 5.70 6.21
CA CYS A 60 3.65 6.44 7.32
C CYS A 60 2.91 6.05 8.61
N GLY A 61 3.49 5.14 9.38
CA GLY A 61 2.89 4.66 10.62
C GLY A 61 1.63 3.83 10.40
N GLU A 62 1.08 3.29 11.49
CA GLU A 62 0.21 2.11 11.62
C GLU A 62 -1.09 2.05 10.78
N SER A 63 -1.36 3.03 9.93
CA SER A 63 -2.52 3.01 9.05
C SER A 63 -2.34 4.00 7.90
N LYS A 64 -2.70 3.56 6.69
CA LYS A 64 -2.71 4.29 5.41
C LYS A 64 -1.49 4.11 4.49
N ALA A 65 -1.58 3.13 3.58
CA ALA A 65 -0.78 3.11 2.37
C ALA A 65 -1.38 4.09 1.37
N THR A 66 -0.62 5.09 0.96
CA THR A 66 -1.00 6.02 -0.09
C THR A 66 0.01 5.96 -1.21
N LEU A 67 -0.45 6.19 -2.44
CA LEU A 67 0.45 6.56 -3.54
C LEU A 67 1.23 7.79 -3.10
N CYS A 68 2.55 7.77 -3.23
CA CYS A 68 3.35 8.96 -3.00
C CYS A 68 4.54 9.01 -3.94
N ASP A 69 4.81 10.22 -4.42
CA ASP A 69 5.83 10.52 -5.43
C ASP A 69 7.18 10.86 -4.79
N CYS A 70 7.37 10.53 -3.50
CA CYS A 70 8.58 10.85 -2.77
C CYS A 70 9.73 9.99 -3.32
N ALA A 71 10.55 10.62 -4.17
CA ALA A 71 11.82 10.12 -4.70
C ALA A 71 12.85 9.91 -3.60
#